data_AF-A0A1S1LQ53-F1
#
_entry.id   AF-A0A1S1LQ53-F1
#
_cell.length_a   1.000
_cell.length_b   1.000
_cell.length_c   1.000
_cell.angle_alpha   90.00
_cell.angle_beta   90.00
_cell.angle_gamma   90.00
#
_symmetry.space_group_name_H-M   'P 1'
#
loop_
_entity.id
_entity.type
_entity.pdbx_description
1 polymer ?
#
loop_
_entity_poly.entity_id
_entity_poly.type
_entity_poly.pdbx_seq_one_letter_code
_entity_poly.pdbx_strand_id
1 'polypeptide(L)'
;MGQGADVATVTEDRHQLSLFDDDGQEPAYVIAPVRREGMRVPTRDQPAPCRSGDSPDVWTDENHFPELAPICGSCPFRQWCATEALDQAAQYHIVGMWAGIDFSETDRSGRYRRRIQKLEYIAATGRVPRTRRNRRSAA
;
A
#
# COMPACT_ATOMS: atom_id res chain seq x y z
N MET A 1 79.67 19.78 -3.72
CA MET A 1 79.50 21.22 -3.46
C MET A 1 78.13 21.36 -2.83
N GLY A 2 78.10 21.57 -1.50
CA GLY A 2 76.88 21.86 -0.76
C GLY A 2 76.58 23.37 -0.72
N GLN A 3 75.55 23.71 0.06
CA GLN A 3 74.87 25.02 0.26
C GLN A 3 73.57 25.11 -0.56
N GLY A 4 72.38 25.40 -0.03
CA GLY A 4 71.98 25.80 1.32
C GLY A 4 70.81 26.79 1.21
N ALA A 5 69.91 26.73 2.21
CA ALA A 5 68.95 27.75 2.67
C ALA A 5 67.58 27.95 1.96
N ASP A 6 66.55 27.59 2.74
CA ASP A 6 65.29 28.28 3.09
C ASP A 6 64.73 29.48 2.30
N VAL A 7 63.39 29.49 2.15
CA VAL A 7 62.40 30.59 2.38
C VAL A 7 61.02 30.00 2.03
N ALA A 8 60.14 29.65 2.97
CA ALA A 8 59.17 30.47 3.73
C ALA A 8 57.89 30.91 2.97
N THR A 9 56.75 30.39 3.46
CA THR A 9 55.47 31.08 3.74
C THR A 9 54.37 31.25 2.65
N VAL A 10 53.27 30.51 2.89
CA VAL A 10 51.81 30.82 2.84
C VAL A 10 51.27 31.82 1.81
N THR A 11 50.32 31.37 0.98
CA THR A 11 48.95 31.93 0.77
C THR A 11 48.23 31.01 -0.22
N GLU A 12 47.17 30.31 0.16
CA GLU A 12 45.76 30.74 0.09
C GLU A 12 45.23 30.84 -1.36
N ASP A 13 44.03 30.28 -1.55
CA ASP A 13 43.21 30.31 -2.77
C ASP A 13 43.50 29.28 -3.87
N ARG A 14 42.80 28.14 -3.79
CA ARG A 14 42.00 27.71 -4.94
C ARG A 14 40.76 26.97 -4.47
N HIS A 15 39.67 27.73 -4.40
CA HIS A 15 38.34 27.19 -4.64
C HIS A 15 38.37 26.26 -5.85
N GLN A 16 37.90 25.02 -5.70
CA GLN A 16 37.04 24.39 -6.71
C GLN A 16 36.35 23.14 -6.15
N LEU A 17 35.06 23.35 -5.84
CA LEU A 17 33.95 22.50 -6.24
C LEU A 17 34.03 21.01 -5.87
N SER A 18 33.43 20.70 -4.72
CA SER A 18 32.36 19.72 -4.71
C SER A 18 31.29 20.22 -3.74
N LEU A 19 30.34 20.99 -4.29
CA LEU A 19 28.98 21.03 -3.74
C LEU A 19 28.55 19.56 -3.65
N PHE A 20 28.64 19.00 -2.46
CA PHE A 20 27.82 17.85 -2.12
C PHE A 20 26.43 18.43 -1.90
N ASP A 21 25.64 18.50 -2.98
CA ASP A 21 24.19 18.52 -2.85
C ASP A 21 23.80 17.13 -2.30
N ASP A 22 23.93 17.00 -0.99
CA ASP A 22 23.34 15.95 -0.17
C ASP A 22 21.83 16.21 -0.09
N ASP A 23 21.16 16.15 -1.24
CA ASP A 23 19.72 15.96 -1.25
C ASP A 23 19.49 14.50 -0.88
N GLY A 24 19.36 14.27 0.44
CA GLY A 24 18.88 13.04 1.06
C GLY A 24 17.45 12.70 0.66
N GLN A 25 17.16 12.72 -0.63
CA GLN A 25 15.93 12.24 -1.22
C GLN A 25 16.09 10.74 -1.38
N GLU A 26 15.85 10.00 -0.29
CA GLU A 26 15.53 8.57 -0.39
C GLU A 26 14.53 8.42 -1.55
N PRO A 27 14.79 7.56 -2.55
CA PRO A 27 13.80 7.33 -3.58
C PRO A 27 12.60 6.75 -2.85
N ALA A 28 11.56 7.56 -2.67
CA ALA A 28 10.23 7.06 -2.39
C ALA A 28 9.95 6.10 -3.53
N TYR A 29 10.16 4.81 -3.29
CA TYR A 29 9.72 3.73 -4.14
C TYR A 29 8.20 3.76 -4.04
N VAL A 30 7.61 4.76 -4.69
CA VAL A 30 6.21 4.75 -5.05
C VAL A 30 6.14 3.66 -6.10
N ILE A 31 6.01 2.42 -5.64
CA ILE A 31 5.53 1.33 -6.47
C ILE A 31 4.14 1.81 -6.86
N ALA A 32 4.05 2.49 -8.01
CA ALA A 32 2.78 2.93 -8.52
C ALA A 32 1.91 1.68 -8.64
N PRO A 33 0.67 1.71 -8.12
CA PRO A 33 -0.21 0.55 -8.22
C PRO A 33 -0.26 0.16 -9.69
N VAL A 34 0.00 -1.12 -9.98
CA VAL A 34 -0.08 -1.63 -11.35
C VAL A 34 -1.53 -1.46 -11.79
N ARG A 35 -1.85 -0.32 -12.42
CA ARG A 35 -3.17 -0.01 -12.94
C ARG A 35 -3.42 -0.94 -14.11
N ARG A 36 -4.10 -2.03 -13.82
CA ARG A 36 -4.46 -3.04 -14.83
C ARG A 36 -5.60 -2.48 -15.68
N GLU A 37 -5.53 -2.76 -16.98
CA GLU A 37 -6.54 -2.39 -17.95
C GLU A 37 -7.92 -2.93 -17.52
N GLY A 38 -8.93 -2.06 -17.45
CA GLY A 38 -10.28 -2.39 -16.98
C GLY A 38 -10.53 -2.25 -15.48
N MET A 39 -9.52 -1.90 -14.67
CA MET A 39 -9.71 -1.61 -13.24
C MET A 39 -10.46 -0.28 -13.06
N ARG A 40 -11.60 -0.31 -12.36
CA ARG A 40 -12.35 0.90 -11.99
C ARG A 40 -11.72 1.55 -10.76
N VAL A 41 -11.45 2.85 -10.86
CA VAL A 41 -10.95 3.69 -9.75
C VAL A 41 -12.07 4.63 -9.33
N PRO A 42 -12.35 4.79 -8.02
CA PRO A 42 -13.36 5.73 -7.57
C PRO A 42 -12.94 7.17 -7.90
N THR A 43 -13.88 7.95 -8.41
CA THR A 43 -13.69 9.37 -8.72
C THR A 43 -14.58 10.22 -7.84
N ARG A 44 -14.46 11.56 -7.91
CA ARG A 44 -15.35 12.47 -7.20
C ARG A 44 -16.81 12.29 -7.62
N ASP A 45 -17.06 12.02 -8.90
CA ASP A 45 -18.40 11.84 -9.47
C ASP A 45 -18.95 10.42 -9.25
N GLN A 46 -18.06 9.45 -9.00
CA GLN A 46 -18.42 8.07 -8.70
C GLN A 46 -17.63 7.55 -7.50
N PRO A 47 -17.99 7.98 -6.28
CA PRO A 47 -17.27 7.57 -5.07
C PRO A 47 -17.48 6.08 -4.79
N ALA A 48 -16.53 5.48 -4.07
CA ALA A 48 -16.71 4.13 -3.57
C ALA A 48 -17.88 4.09 -2.55
N PRO A 49 -18.75 3.08 -2.57
CA PRO A 49 -19.89 2.98 -1.65
C PRO A 49 -19.51 2.99 -0.15
N CYS A 50 -18.29 2.61 0.18
CA CYS A 50 -17.78 2.70 1.55
C CYS A 50 -17.50 4.13 2.02
N ARG A 51 -17.29 5.07 1.09
CA ARG A 51 -16.99 6.48 1.36
C ARG A 51 -18.25 7.37 1.41
N SER A 52 -19.43 6.81 1.14
CA SER A 52 -20.70 7.55 1.21
C SER A 52 -21.30 7.62 2.63
N GLY A 53 -20.67 7.02 3.64
CA GLY A 53 -21.10 7.12 5.04
C GLY A 53 -20.22 8.09 5.85
N ASP A 54 -20.79 8.67 6.90
CA ASP A 54 -20.15 9.72 7.72
C ASP A 54 -19.15 9.19 8.76
N SER A 55 -19.05 7.87 8.95
CA SER A 55 -18.23 7.27 10.01
C SER A 55 -17.17 6.33 9.44
N PRO A 56 -15.91 6.77 9.26
CA PRO A 56 -14.83 5.91 8.77
C PRO A 56 -14.46 4.80 9.76
N ASP A 57 -14.65 5.03 11.07
CA ASP A 57 -14.23 4.13 12.14
C ASP A 57 -14.99 2.79 12.13
N VAL A 58 -16.21 2.77 11.58
CA VAL A 58 -17.02 1.54 11.49
C VAL A 58 -16.36 0.48 10.61
N TRP A 59 -15.51 0.90 9.65
CA TRP A 59 -14.78 -0.03 8.77
C TRP A 59 -13.63 -0.75 9.47
N THR A 60 -13.25 -0.30 10.66
CA THR A 60 -12.26 -0.95 11.53
C THR A 60 -12.87 -1.71 12.70
N ASP A 61 -14.15 -1.50 13.00
CA ASP A 61 -14.85 -2.19 14.09
C ASP A 61 -15.38 -3.56 13.64
N GLU A 62 -14.85 -4.62 14.26
CA GLU A 62 -15.22 -6.01 13.94
C GLU A 62 -16.72 -6.30 14.14
N ASN A 63 -17.40 -5.57 15.02
CA ASN A 63 -18.83 -5.73 15.28
C ASN A 63 -19.69 -5.36 14.07
N HIS A 64 -19.20 -4.46 13.21
CA HIS A 64 -19.91 -3.99 12.03
C HIS A 64 -19.55 -4.77 10.77
N PHE A 65 -18.53 -5.65 10.79
CA PHE A 65 -18.11 -6.40 9.61
C PHE A 65 -19.24 -7.21 8.93
N PRO A 66 -20.17 -7.87 9.65
CA PRO A 66 -21.28 -8.58 9.00
C PRO A 66 -22.17 -7.66 8.15
N GLU A 67 -22.34 -6.41 8.55
CA GLU A 67 -23.17 -5.41 7.87
C GLU A 67 -22.42 -4.73 6.71
N LEU A 68 -21.10 -4.60 6.84
CA LEU A 68 -20.24 -3.98 5.83
C LEU A 68 -19.84 -4.94 4.70
N ALA A 69 -19.77 -6.24 4.97
CA ALA A 69 -19.39 -7.25 3.98
C ALA A 69 -20.29 -7.23 2.72
N PRO A 70 -21.63 -7.10 2.82
CA PRO A 70 -22.51 -6.90 1.66
C PRO A 70 -22.17 -5.67 0.83
N ILE A 71 -21.82 -4.54 1.46
CA ILE A 71 -21.47 -3.29 0.78
C ILE A 71 -20.20 -3.48 -0.05
N CYS A 72 -19.19 -4.12 0.53
CA CYS A 72 -18.01 -4.53 -0.19
C CYS A 72 -18.35 -5.55 -1.28
N GLY A 73 -19.32 -6.43 -1.06
CA GLY A 73 -19.83 -7.43 -2.01
C GLY A 73 -20.27 -6.82 -3.35
N SER A 74 -21.02 -5.72 -3.29
CA SER A 74 -21.57 -5.02 -4.46
C SER A 74 -20.67 -3.90 -5.00
N CYS A 75 -19.53 -3.63 -4.38
CA CYS A 75 -18.67 -2.51 -4.77
C CYS A 75 -17.98 -2.78 -6.14
N PRO A 76 -18.13 -1.89 -7.14
CA PRO A 76 -17.48 -2.05 -8.45
C PRO A 76 -15.99 -1.73 -8.42
N PHE A 77 -15.50 -1.12 -7.33
CA PHE A 77 -14.11 -0.71 -7.14
C PHE A 77 -13.29 -1.69 -6.31
N ARG A 78 -13.79 -2.91 -6.08
CA ARG A 78 -13.10 -3.92 -5.24
C ARG A 78 -11.69 -4.24 -5.72
N GLN A 79 -11.50 -4.31 -7.03
CA GLN A 79 -10.19 -4.61 -7.59
C GLN A 79 -9.18 -3.52 -7.23
N TRP A 80 -9.57 -2.25 -7.38
CA TRP A 80 -8.76 -1.11 -6.94
C TRP A 80 -8.54 -1.12 -5.42
N CYS A 81 -9.60 -1.31 -4.63
CA CYS A 81 -9.50 -1.38 -3.17
C CYS A 81 -8.55 -2.48 -2.70
N ALA A 82 -8.52 -3.63 -3.38
CA ALA A 82 -7.58 -4.71 -3.07
C ALA A 82 -6.13 -4.35 -3.42
N THR A 83 -5.90 -3.64 -4.52
CA THR A 83 -4.56 -3.14 -4.88
C THR A 83 -4.06 -2.14 -3.83
N GLU A 84 -4.87 -1.14 -3.47
CA GLU A 84 -4.50 -0.16 -2.45
C GLU A 84 -4.23 -0.81 -1.08
N ALA A 85 -5.04 -1.81 -0.70
CA ALA A 85 -4.83 -2.56 0.53
C ALA A 85 -3.49 -3.31 0.53
N LEU A 86 -3.06 -3.85 -0.62
CA LEU A 86 -1.77 -4.54 -0.74
C LEU A 86 -0.60 -3.54 -0.67
N ASP A 87 -0.74 -2.37 -1.27
CA ASP A 87 0.27 -1.32 -1.21
C ASP A 87 0.45 -0.85 0.25
N GLN A 88 -0.66 -0.69 0.99
CA GLN A 88 -0.59 -0.41 2.43
C GLN A 88 0.01 -1.57 3.22
N ALA A 89 -0.38 -2.82 2.90
CA ALA A 89 0.13 -4.01 3.57
C ALA A 89 1.62 -4.28 3.35
N ALA A 90 2.21 -3.69 2.30
CA ALA A 90 3.66 -3.74 2.06
C ALA A 90 4.44 -2.85 3.05
N GLN A 91 3.81 -1.81 3.59
CA GLN A 91 4.44 -0.84 4.50
C GLN A 91 4.03 -1.06 5.96
N TYR A 92 2.76 -1.43 6.20
CA TYR A 92 2.16 -1.51 7.53
C TYR A 92 1.26 -2.73 7.67
N HIS A 93 0.88 -3.05 8.91
CA HIS A 93 -0.15 -4.06 9.16
C HIS A 93 -1.54 -3.44 8.96
N ILE A 94 -2.30 -3.94 7.98
CA ILE A 94 -3.65 -3.45 7.71
C ILE A 94 -4.67 -4.11 8.64
N VAL A 95 -5.66 -3.33 9.06
CA VAL A 95 -6.78 -3.75 9.93
C VAL A 95 -8.09 -3.23 9.35
N GLY A 96 -9.22 -3.84 9.74
CA GLY A 96 -10.54 -3.48 9.24
C GLY A 96 -10.95 -4.23 7.97
N MET A 97 -11.99 -3.75 7.31
CA MET A 97 -12.55 -4.39 6.13
C MET A 97 -12.00 -3.82 4.82
N TRP A 98 -11.33 -4.68 4.04
CA TRP A 98 -10.71 -4.33 2.76
C TRP A 98 -11.18 -5.24 1.64
N ALA A 99 -11.75 -4.67 0.58
CA ALA A 99 -12.31 -5.40 -0.56
C ALA A 99 -13.27 -6.56 -0.16
N GLY A 100 -13.92 -6.47 1.00
CA GLY A 100 -14.79 -7.51 1.58
C GLY A 100 -14.06 -8.65 2.27
N ILE A 101 -12.82 -8.43 2.69
CA ILE A 101 -12.03 -9.29 3.57
C ILE A 101 -11.88 -8.54 4.88
N ASP A 102 -12.24 -9.20 5.98
CA ASP A 102 -11.97 -8.73 7.33
C ASP A 102 -10.49 -8.95 7.68
N PHE A 103 -9.83 -7.93 8.22
CA PHE A 103 -8.51 -7.98 8.84
C PHE A 103 -8.66 -7.61 10.30
N SER A 104 -8.25 -8.53 11.20
CA SER A 104 -8.34 -8.33 12.64
C SER A 104 -6.97 -7.93 13.16
N GLU A 105 -6.92 -7.07 14.17
CA GLU A 105 -5.69 -6.79 14.93
C GLU A 105 -5.10 -8.07 15.54
N THR A 106 -5.94 -9.07 15.82
CA THR A 106 -5.54 -10.33 16.43
C THR A 106 -5.05 -11.37 15.41
N ASP A 107 -5.05 -11.05 14.11
CA ASP A 107 -4.60 -11.98 13.08
C ASP A 107 -3.12 -12.31 13.22
N ARG A 108 -2.85 -13.55 13.65
CA ARG A 108 -1.48 -14.07 13.58
C ARG A 108 -1.07 -14.35 12.14
N SER A 109 0.25 -14.31 11.91
CA SER A 109 0.93 -14.41 10.62
C SER A 109 0.34 -15.41 9.62
N GLY A 110 -0.08 -16.61 10.07
CA GLY A 110 -0.73 -17.61 9.21
C GLY A 110 -2.12 -17.23 8.69
N ARG A 111 -2.96 -16.56 9.50
CA ARG A 111 -4.29 -16.07 9.08
C ARG A 111 -4.13 -14.81 8.23
N TYR A 112 -3.30 -13.88 8.68
CA TYR A 112 -2.99 -12.65 7.94
C TYR A 112 -2.50 -12.97 6.52
N ARG A 113 -1.51 -13.85 6.38
CA ARG A 113 -0.98 -14.26 5.07
C ARG A 113 -2.04 -14.84 4.13
N ARG A 114 -3.00 -15.61 4.66
CA ARG A 114 -4.12 -16.13 3.86
C ARG A 114 -5.06 -15.02 3.40
N ARG A 115 -5.25 -13.97 4.21
CA ARG A 115 -6.07 -12.81 3.86
C ARG A 115 -5.38 -11.96 2.79
N ILE A 116 -4.07 -11.73 2.92
CA ILE A 116 -3.24 -11.09 1.89
C ILE A 116 -3.32 -11.87 0.55
N GLN A 117 -3.17 -13.20 0.57
CA GLN A 117 -3.31 -14.02 -0.65
C GLN A 117 -4.69 -13.90 -1.31
N LYS A 118 -5.77 -13.73 -0.52
CA LYS A 118 -7.10 -13.47 -1.07
C LYS A 118 -7.18 -12.07 -1.68
N LEU A 119 -6.55 -11.05 -1.07
CA LEU A 119 -6.45 -9.71 -1.67
C LEU A 119 -5.67 -9.75 -2.99
N GLU A 120 -4.53 -10.44 -3.05
CA GLU A 120 -3.75 -10.64 -4.28
C GLU A 120 -4.62 -11.23 -5.39
N TYR A 121 -5.42 -12.25 -5.08
CA TYR A 121 -6.35 -12.84 -6.04
C TYR A 121 -7.41 -11.84 -6.51
N ILE A 122 -8.01 -11.05 -5.60
CA ILE A 122 -9.01 -10.04 -5.96
C ILE A 122 -8.38 -8.94 -6.81
N ALA A 123 -7.21 -8.43 -6.43
CA ALA A 123 -6.47 -7.43 -7.20
C ALA A 123 -6.13 -7.95 -8.61
N ALA A 124 -5.76 -9.23 -8.71
CA ALA A 124 -5.40 -9.84 -9.97
C ALA A 124 -6.59 -10.11 -10.90
N THR A 125 -7.75 -10.51 -10.35
CA THR A 125 -8.88 -11.06 -11.12
C THR A 125 -10.16 -10.22 -11.08
N GLY A 126 -10.26 -9.29 -10.15
CA GLY A 126 -11.49 -8.57 -9.80
C GLY A 126 -12.58 -9.46 -9.17
N ARG A 127 -12.29 -10.73 -8.87
CA ARG A 127 -13.27 -11.72 -8.36
C ARG A 127 -12.92 -12.17 -6.95
N VAL A 128 -13.95 -12.57 -6.19
CA VAL A 128 -13.75 -13.15 -4.85
C VAL A 128 -13.36 -14.63 -4.99
N PRO A 129 -12.32 -15.10 -4.29
CA PRO A 129 -11.99 -16.53 -4.26
C PRO A 129 -13.19 -17.33 -3.76
N ARG A 130 -13.63 -18.32 -4.54
CA ARG A 130 -14.66 -19.26 -4.09
C ARG A 130 -14.12 -20.09 -2.92
N THR A 131 -14.59 -19.80 -1.71
CA THR A 131 -14.22 -20.61 -0.54
C THR A 131 -14.84 -22.01 -0.67
N ARG A 132 -14.16 -23.04 -0.13
CA ARG A 132 -14.61 -24.45 -0.17
C ARG A 132 -16.05 -24.64 0.35
N ARG A 133 -16.55 -23.76 1.23
CA ARG A 133 -17.91 -23.84 1.78
C ARG A 133 -18.99 -23.72 0.70
N ASN A 134 -18.75 -22.92 -0.34
CA ASN A 134 -19.67 -22.76 -1.48
C ASN A 134 -19.67 -23.93 -2.47
N ARG A 135 -18.79 -24.94 -2.33
CA ARG A 135 -18.84 -26.14 -3.19
C ARG A 135 -19.90 -27.16 -2.74
N ARG A 136 -20.29 -27.18 -1.47
CA ARG A 136 -21.28 -28.15 -0.95
C ARG A 136 -22.72 -27.71 -1.14
N SER A 137 -22.97 -26.42 -1.40
CA SER A 137 -24.31 -25.88 -1.62
C SER A 137 -24.71 -25.82 -3.10
N ALA A 138 -23.86 -26.30 -4.01
CA ALA A 138 -24.07 -26.30 -5.45
C ALA A 138 -24.02 -27.72 -6.05
N ALA A 139 -24.24 -28.75 -5.22
CA ALA A 139 -24.35 -30.15 -5.60
C ALA A 139 -25.73 -30.67 -5.19
#